data_AF-R6ETG9-F1
#
_entry.id   AF-R6ETG9-F1
#
_cell.length_a   1.000
_cell.length_b   1.000
_cell.length_c   1.000
_cell.angle_alpha   90.00
_cell.angle_beta   90.00
_cell.angle_gamma   90.00
#
_symmetry.space_group_name_H-M   'P 1'
#
loop_
_entity.id
_entity.type
_entity.pdbx_description
1 polymer ?
#
loop_
_entity_poly.entity_id
_entity_poly.type
_entity_poly.pdbx_seq_one_letter_code
_entity_poly.pdbx_strand_id
1 'polypeptide(L)'
;MSMAKPIVKHLKTKQVMKTFFLTIIISLKSMMISAQNISSATVIYSGDLTTCYDIVPEMFDKGNYGEYVVTVKDTTEINELIKCAETLKLSKRNILDTRGKIMINYDYKIPIKHLWIYWGQFDVCIGLNGLQYEISEQFARKLNQIMQKEANIVVFDSLWFEFLHKRNGE
;
A
#
# COMPACT_ATOMS: atom_id res chain seq x y z
N MET A 1 6.45 52.23 -5.23
CA MET A 1 6.14 50.94 -5.87
C MET A 1 7.15 49.90 -5.39
N SER A 2 6.73 48.92 -4.58
CA SER A 2 7.59 47.83 -4.11
C SER A 2 7.11 46.50 -4.71
N MET A 3 7.77 46.06 -5.78
CA MET A 3 7.52 44.80 -6.49
C MET A 3 8.32 43.63 -5.87
N ALA A 4 8.08 43.31 -4.59
CA ALA A 4 8.85 42.26 -3.90
C ALA A 4 7.99 41.14 -3.26
N LYS A 5 6.71 41.01 -3.61
CA LYS A 5 5.79 40.03 -2.98
C LYS A 5 5.53 38.70 -3.74
N PRO A 6 5.71 38.54 -5.06
CA PRO A 6 5.43 37.24 -5.71
C PRO A 6 6.57 36.22 -5.56
N ILE A 7 7.84 36.68 -5.60
CA ILE A 7 9.02 35.81 -5.74
C ILE A 7 9.29 35.02 -4.44
N VAL A 8 9.12 35.65 -3.28
CA VAL A 8 9.35 35.01 -1.96
C VAL A 8 8.31 33.92 -1.68
N LYS A 9 7.04 34.13 -2.09
CA LYS A 9 5.99 33.11 -1.94
C LYS A 9 6.30 31.90 -2.82
N HIS A 10 6.70 32.13 -4.08
CA HIS A 10 7.00 31.07 -5.02
C HIS A 10 8.27 30.27 -4.67
N LEU A 11 9.29 30.92 -4.12
CA LEU A 11 10.50 30.28 -3.58
C LEU A 11 10.18 29.44 -2.34
N LYS A 12 9.36 29.93 -1.41
CA LYS A 12 8.90 29.15 -0.25
C LYS A 12 8.10 27.91 -0.68
N THR A 13 7.21 28.01 -1.68
CA THR A 13 6.47 26.83 -2.17
C THR A 13 7.39 25.82 -2.85
N LYS A 14 8.36 26.27 -3.65
CA LYS A 14 9.36 25.38 -4.27
C LYS A 14 10.28 24.73 -3.23
N GLN A 15 10.63 25.45 -2.16
CA GLN A 15 11.46 24.94 -1.09
C GLN A 15 10.70 23.94 -0.21
N VAL A 16 9.44 24.22 0.15
CA VAL A 16 8.56 23.29 0.87
C VAL A 16 8.29 22.03 0.05
N MET A 17 8.03 22.17 -1.25
CA MET A 17 7.85 21.02 -2.15
C MET A 17 9.14 20.20 -2.28
N LYS A 18 10.31 20.85 -2.38
CA LYS A 18 11.61 20.17 -2.35
C LYS A 18 11.86 19.45 -1.02
N THR A 19 11.47 20.03 0.11
CA THR A 19 11.58 19.39 1.43
C THR A 19 10.65 18.19 1.53
N PHE A 20 9.41 18.29 1.04
CA PHE A 20 8.44 17.19 1.03
C PHE A 20 8.91 16.02 0.14
N PHE A 21 9.41 16.33 -1.06
CA PHE A 21 10.04 15.34 -1.93
C PHE A 21 11.29 14.73 -1.32
N LEU A 22 12.10 15.50 -0.58
CA LEU A 22 13.27 14.99 0.12
C LEU A 22 12.87 14.08 1.29
N THR A 23 11.80 14.38 2.03
CA THR A 23 11.23 13.51 3.07
C THR A 23 10.68 12.22 2.46
N ILE A 24 9.99 12.30 1.32
CA ILE A 24 9.50 11.13 0.58
C ILE A 24 10.69 10.27 0.10
N ILE A 25 11.71 10.88 -0.51
CA ILE A 25 12.91 10.16 -0.98
C ILE A 25 13.73 9.57 0.17
N ILE A 26 13.81 10.26 1.32
CA ILE A 26 14.44 9.71 2.54
C ILE A 26 13.59 8.57 3.10
N SER A 27 12.25 8.68 3.07
CA SER A 27 11.38 7.58 3.48
C SER A 27 11.50 6.36 2.55
N LEU A 28 11.60 6.57 1.23
CA LEU A 28 11.84 5.50 0.24
C LEU A 28 13.27 4.93 0.35
N LYS A 29 14.30 5.76 0.57
CA LYS A 29 15.66 5.28 0.86
C LYS A 29 15.76 4.55 2.20
N SER A 30 14.94 4.94 3.18
CA SER A 30 14.84 4.19 4.45
C SER A 30 14.07 2.87 4.27
N MET A 31 13.17 2.77 3.28
CA MET A 31 12.59 1.48 2.87
C MET A 31 13.66 0.57 2.24
N MET A 32 14.62 1.10 1.47
CA MET A 32 15.82 0.35 1.01
C MET A 32 16.72 -0.12 2.17
N ILE A 33 16.64 0.49 3.36
CA ILE A 33 17.35 0.05 4.57
C ILE A 33 16.55 -1.03 5.35
N SER A 34 15.26 -1.24 5.02
CA SER A 34 14.33 -2.05 5.84
C SER A 34 14.31 -3.56 5.56
N ALA A 35 15.04 -4.05 4.55
CA ALA A 35 15.13 -5.50 4.30
C ALA A 35 15.80 -6.29 5.45
N GLN A 36 16.48 -5.63 6.39
CA GLN A 36 17.26 -6.30 7.43
C GLN A 36 16.52 -6.59 8.74
N ASN A 37 15.27 -6.16 8.93
CA ASN A 37 14.57 -6.34 10.22
C ASN A 37 13.07 -6.64 10.05
N ILE A 38 12.62 -7.29 8.97
CA ILE A 38 11.22 -7.74 8.86
C ILE A 38 11.09 -9.06 9.62
N SER A 39 10.11 -9.14 10.52
CA SER A 39 9.85 -10.35 11.32
C SER A 39 8.71 -11.20 10.76
N SER A 40 7.68 -10.54 10.22
CA SER A 40 6.50 -11.21 9.63
C SER A 40 5.63 -10.22 8.87
N ALA A 41 4.71 -10.74 8.07
CA ALA A 41 3.59 -10.00 7.51
C ALA A 41 2.28 -10.71 7.85
N THR A 42 1.31 -9.99 8.39
CA THR A 42 -0.05 -10.51 8.59
C THR A 42 -0.97 -9.91 7.53
N VAL A 43 -1.57 -10.77 6.71
CA VAL A 43 -2.58 -10.41 5.72
C VAL A 43 -3.96 -10.68 6.32
N ILE A 44 -4.82 -9.66 6.33
CA ILE A 44 -6.20 -9.70 6.81
C ILE A 44 -7.10 -9.39 5.62
N TYR A 45 -7.96 -10.34 5.26
CA TYR A 45 -8.84 -10.24 4.11
C TYR A 45 -10.27 -10.60 4.52
N SER A 46 -11.23 -9.78 4.08
CA SER A 46 -12.64 -9.96 4.43
C SER A 46 -13.46 -10.72 3.39
N GLY A 47 -12.79 -11.36 2.43
CA GLY A 47 -13.47 -12.13 1.39
C GLY A 47 -14.20 -11.26 0.37
N ASP A 48 -15.33 -11.77 -0.09
CA ASP A 48 -16.16 -11.12 -1.09
C ASP A 48 -17.07 -10.06 -0.47
N LEU A 49 -16.54 -8.83 -0.43
CA LEU A 49 -17.27 -7.63 -0.01
C LEU A 49 -17.89 -6.86 -1.19
N THR A 50 -18.14 -7.51 -2.34
CA THR A 50 -18.59 -6.83 -3.58
C THR A 50 -19.84 -5.96 -3.44
N THR A 51 -20.63 -6.12 -2.37
CA THR A 51 -21.83 -5.32 -2.09
C THR A 51 -21.64 -4.23 -1.03
N CYS A 52 -20.48 -4.14 -0.38
CA CYS A 52 -20.25 -3.23 0.73
C CYS A 52 -19.35 -2.07 0.28
N TYR A 53 -19.97 -0.91 0.05
CA TYR A 53 -19.28 0.34 -0.24
C TYR A 53 -18.86 1.06 1.04
N ASP A 54 -17.89 1.96 0.92
CA ASP A 54 -17.41 2.86 1.98
C ASP A 54 -16.70 2.15 3.15
N ILE A 55 -16.10 0.98 2.91
CA ILE A 55 -15.29 0.33 3.94
C ILE A 55 -13.95 1.08 4.06
N VAL A 56 -13.75 1.76 5.19
CA VAL A 56 -12.52 2.53 5.45
C VAL A 56 -11.46 1.72 6.19
N PRO A 57 -10.16 2.04 6.04
CA PRO A 57 -9.05 1.38 6.74
C PRO A 57 -9.26 1.18 8.25
N GLU A 58 -9.83 2.19 8.91
CA GLU A 58 -10.05 2.19 10.36
C GLU A 58 -10.96 1.04 10.84
N MET A 59 -11.85 0.53 9.99
CA MET A 59 -12.71 -0.60 10.34
C MET A 59 -11.90 -1.90 10.51
N PHE A 60 -10.82 -2.08 9.75
CA PHE A 60 -9.88 -3.20 9.95
C PHE A 60 -9.01 -3.00 11.19
N ASP A 61 -8.65 -1.75 11.52
CA ASP A 61 -7.87 -1.45 12.73
C ASP A 61 -8.66 -1.73 14.01
N LYS A 62 -9.99 -1.55 13.96
CA LYS A 62 -10.93 -1.89 15.05
C LYS A 62 -11.26 -3.38 15.13
N GLY A 63 -10.81 -4.20 14.17
CA GLY A 63 -11.09 -5.63 14.12
C GLY A 63 -12.50 -5.98 13.67
N ASN A 64 -13.19 -5.08 12.96
CA ASN A 64 -14.56 -5.33 12.47
C ASN A 64 -14.61 -6.30 11.28
N TYR A 65 -13.45 -6.59 10.69
CA TYR A 65 -13.27 -7.28 9.41
C TYR A 65 -12.02 -8.16 9.48
N GLY A 66 -12.06 -9.32 8.81
CA GLY A 66 -10.94 -10.27 8.81
C GLY A 66 -11.37 -11.73 8.79
N GLU A 67 -12.21 -12.10 7.82
CA GLU A 67 -12.63 -13.50 7.62
C GLU A 67 -11.43 -14.44 7.46
N TYR A 68 -10.40 -13.96 6.76
CA TYR A 68 -9.17 -14.69 6.51
C TYR A 68 -7.98 -13.92 7.06
N VAL A 69 -7.23 -14.57 7.96
CA VAL A 69 -6.02 -14.01 8.57
C VAL A 69 -4.87 -14.97 8.36
N VAL A 70 -3.88 -14.54 7.60
CA VAL A 70 -2.68 -15.30 7.27
C VAL A 70 -1.46 -14.57 7.81
N THR A 71 -0.52 -15.31 8.43
CA THR A 71 0.77 -14.74 8.83
C THR A 71 1.91 -15.42 8.10
N VAL A 72 2.64 -14.65 7.30
CA VAL A 72 3.85 -15.07 6.60
C VAL A 72 5.07 -14.68 7.42
N LYS A 73 6.04 -15.60 7.52
CA LYS A 73 7.34 -15.36 8.17
C LYS A 73 8.53 -15.40 7.21
N ASP A 74 8.30 -15.84 5.97
CA ASP A 74 9.34 -15.83 4.94
C ASP A 74 9.66 -14.38 4.53
N THR A 75 10.81 -13.89 4.97
CA THR A 75 11.23 -12.52 4.72
C THR A 75 11.55 -12.24 3.26
N THR A 76 11.87 -13.26 2.46
CA THR A 76 12.06 -13.10 1.01
C THR A 76 10.73 -12.77 0.34
N GLU A 77 9.70 -13.55 0.65
CA GLU A 77 8.34 -13.36 0.11
C GLU A 77 7.76 -12.01 0.53
N ILE A 78 7.98 -11.60 1.79
CA ILE A 78 7.53 -10.29 2.29
C ILE A 78 8.27 -9.14 1.58
N ASN A 79 9.58 -9.25 1.40
CA ASN A 79 10.36 -8.24 0.69
C ASN A 79 9.93 -8.08 -0.77
N GLU A 80 9.59 -9.18 -1.45
CA GLU A 80 9.05 -9.12 -2.81
C GLU A 80 7.70 -8.41 -2.86
N LEU A 81 6.80 -8.68 -1.91
CA LEU A 81 5.53 -7.96 -1.80
C LEU A 81 5.75 -6.45 -1.61
N ILE A 82 6.68 -6.07 -0.73
CA ILE A 82 7.04 -4.67 -0.50
C ILE A 82 7.59 -4.03 -1.77
N LYS A 83 8.49 -4.69 -2.50
CA LYS A 83 9.01 -4.20 -3.78
C LYS A 83 7.89 -4.00 -4.80
N CYS A 84 6.91 -4.90 -4.87
CA CYS A 84 5.73 -4.71 -5.72
C CYS A 84 4.89 -3.50 -5.29
N ALA A 85 4.80 -3.21 -3.99
CA ALA A 85 4.08 -2.05 -3.47
C ALA A 85 4.84 -0.72 -3.74
N GLU A 86 6.17 -0.73 -3.72
CA GLU A 86 7.01 0.44 -3.99
C GLU A 86 6.97 0.90 -5.45
N THR A 87 6.64 0.01 -6.38
CA THR A 87 6.57 0.32 -7.82
C THR A 87 5.18 0.76 -8.28
N LEU A 88 4.21 0.86 -7.37
CA LEU A 88 2.85 1.25 -7.71
C LEU A 88 2.79 2.72 -8.16
N LYS A 89 1.95 2.98 -9.16
CA LYS A 89 1.71 4.33 -9.69
C LYS A 89 0.67 5.05 -8.84
N LEU A 90 0.79 6.36 -8.69
CA LEU A 90 -0.24 7.15 -8.01
C LEU A 90 -1.59 7.01 -8.71
N SER A 91 -2.63 6.74 -7.91
CA SER A 91 -4.00 6.67 -8.37
C SER A 91 -4.58 8.07 -8.55
N LYS A 92 -5.52 8.19 -9.49
CA LYS A 92 -6.37 9.39 -9.64
C LYS A 92 -7.54 9.40 -8.65
N ARG A 93 -7.78 8.27 -7.97
CA ARG A 93 -8.85 8.14 -6.98
C ARG A 93 -8.38 8.65 -5.62
N ASN A 94 -9.35 9.14 -4.86
CA ASN A 94 -9.15 9.73 -3.53
C ASN A 94 -9.93 8.99 -2.44
N ILE A 95 -10.65 7.93 -2.78
CA ILE A 95 -11.42 7.09 -1.84
C ILE A 95 -11.00 5.65 -2.04
N LEU A 96 -10.66 4.99 -0.93
CA LEU A 96 -10.31 3.58 -0.88
C LEU A 96 -11.49 2.81 -0.27
N ASP A 97 -12.12 1.97 -1.07
CA ASP A 97 -13.08 0.98 -0.58
C ASP A 97 -12.30 -0.28 -0.18
N THR A 98 -12.03 -0.39 1.11
CA THR A 98 -11.01 -1.27 1.68
C THR A 98 -11.53 -2.70 1.77
N ARG A 99 -10.81 -3.63 1.16
CA ARG A 99 -11.11 -5.06 1.15
C ARG A 99 -10.17 -5.88 2.02
N GLY A 100 -9.01 -5.34 2.34
CA GLY A 100 -8.08 -5.97 3.27
C GLY A 100 -6.93 -5.08 3.72
N LYS A 101 -6.13 -5.63 4.63
CA LYS A 101 -5.02 -4.98 5.32
C LYS A 101 -3.83 -5.94 5.45
N ILE A 102 -2.62 -5.49 5.06
CA ILE A 102 -1.35 -6.17 5.34
C ILE A 102 -0.66 -5.36 6.43
N MET A 103 -0.24 -6.05 7.48
CA MET A 103 0.60 -5.52 8.55
C MET A 103 1.99 -6.13 8.42
N ILE A 104 2.96 -5.32 8.00
CA ILE A 104 4.38 -5.70 8.04
C ILE A 104 4.91 -5.40 9.44
N ASN A 105 5.41 -6.42 10.11
CA ASN A 105 6.01 -6.32 11.44
C ASN A 105 7.53 -6.22 11.28
N TYR A 106 8.13 -5.24 11.96
CA TYR A 106 9.59 -5.12 12.05
C TYR A 106 10.08 -5.64 13.40
N ASP A 107 11.32 -6.13 13.44
CA ASP A 107 12.01 -6.47 14.68
C ASP A 107 12.25 -5.21 15.53
N TYR A 108 12.23 -5.41 16.86
CA TYR A 108 12.27 -4.39 17.93
C TYR A 108 13.41 -3.35 17.86
N LYS A 109 14.34 -3.48 16.91
CA LYS A 109 15.46 -2.56 16.69
C LYS A 109 15.07 -1.32 15.87
N ILE A 110 13.89 -1.29 15.25
CA ILE A 110 13.39 -0.14 14.48
C ILE A 110 12.29 0.62 15.27
N PRO A 111 12.30 1.96 15.32
CA PRO A 111 11.25 2.76 16.00
C PRO A 111 9.85 2.61 15.38
N ILE A 112 9.79 2.27 14.09
CA ILE A 112 8.57 1.94 13.36
C ILE A 112 8.26 0.46 13.63
N LYS A 113 7.21 0.21 14.42
CA LYS A 113 6.80 -1.16 14.76
C LYS A 113 6.11 -1.86 13.59
N HIS A 114 5.34 -1.12 12.80
CA HIS A 114 4.52 -1.67 11.73
C HIS A 114 4.46 -0.76 10.50
N LEU A 115 4.44 -1.36 9.31
CA LEU A 115 3.98 -0.73 8.08
C LEU A 115 2.63 -1.35 7.70
N TRP A 116 1.66 -0.49 7.39
CA TRP A 116 0.33 -0.90 7.00
C TRP A 116 0.14 -0.73 5.50
N ILE A 117 -0.48 -1.70 4.85
CA ILE A 117 -0.89 -1.61 3.45
C ILE A 117 -2.36 -1.98 3.41
N TYR A 118 -3.23 -1.02 3.16
CA TYR A 118 -4.66 -1.26 2.95
C TYR A 118 -4.92 -1.35 1.46
N TRP A 119 -5.67 -2.34 1.00
CA TRP A 119 -6.02 -2.45 -0.41
C TRP A 119 -7.53 -2.58 -0.59
N GLY A 120 -8.00 -2.03 -1.70
CA GLY A 120 -9.34 -2.20 -2.22
C GLY A 120 -9.32 -3.07 -3.47
N GLN A 121 -10.33 -2.91 -4.31
CA GLN A 121 -10.40 -3.66 -5.56
C GLN A 121 -9.31 -3.24 -6.55
N PHE A 122 -8.92 -1.97 -6.60
CA PHE A 122 -8.03 -1.45 -7.64
C PHE A 122 -6.94 -0.52 -7.12
N ASP A 123 -7.02 -0.15 -5.85
CA ASP A 123 -6.19 0.88 -5.25
C ASP A 123 -5.61 0.39 -3.92
N VAL A 124 -4.44 0.89 -3.56
CA VAL A 124 -3.71 0.61 -2.33
C VAL A 124 -3.42 1.92 -1.62
N CYS A 125 -3.55 1.95 -0.30
CA CYS A 125 -3.03 3.00 0.57
C CYS A 125 -1.90 2.42 1.42
N ILE A 126 -0.74 3.06 1.41
CA ILE A 126 0.46 2.60 2.13
C ILE A 126 0.72 3.54 3.31
N GLY A 127 0.66 3.00 4.52
CA GLY A 127 0.78 3.75 5.76
C GLY A 127 -0.31 4.81 5.93
N LEU A 128 0.04 5.92 6.58
CA LEU A 128 -0.84 7.08 6.78
C LEU A 128 -0.43 8.26 5.88
N ASN A 129 0.14 7.99 4.70
CA ASN A 129 0.59 9.07 3.81
C ASN A 129 -0.58 9.78 3.08
N GLY A 130 -1.79 9.22 3.17
CA GLY A 130 -3.00 9.77 2.53
C GLY A 130 -3.00 9.63 1.00
N LEU A 131 -2.01 8.95 0.42
CA LEU A 131 -1.88 8.72 -1.02
C LEU A 131 -2.43 7.36 -1.39
N GLN A 132 -3.07 7.30 -2.55
CA GLN A 132 -3.56 6.07 -3.15
C GLN A 132 -2.72 5.72 -4.37
N TYR A 133 -2.53 4.43 -4.56
CA TYR A 133 -1.72 3.86 -5.64
C TYR A 133 -2.52 2.80 -6.37
N GLU A 134 -2.41 2.75 -7.69
CA GLU A 134 -3.11 1.75 -8.50
C GLU A 134 -2.48 0.38 -8.28
N ILE A 135 -3.30 -0.65 -8.02
CA ILE A 135 -2.84 -2.03 -7.93
C ILE A 135 -2.26 -2.45 -9.27
N SER A 136 -1.01 -2.88 -9.27
CA SER A 136 -0.35 -3.50 -10.42
C SER A 136 -0.66 -4.98 -10.49
N GLU A 137 -0.56 -5.56 -11.68
CA GLU A 137 -0.65 -7.01 -11.87
C GLU A 137 0.37 -7.76 -11.00
N GLN A 138 1.60 -7.25 -10.91
CA GLN A 138 2.66 -7.87 -10.11
C GLN A 138 2.29 -7.93 -8.62
N PHE A 139 1.76 -6.84 -8.07
CA PHE A 139 1.28 -6.81 -6.70
C PHE A 139 0.12 -7.78 -6.48
N ALA A 140 -0.88 -7.75 -7.38
CA ALA A 140 -2.05 -8.63 -7.30
C ALA A 140 -1.65 -10.11 -7.34
N ARG A 141 -0.75 -10.50 -8.25
CA ARG A 141 -0.21 -11.86 -8.35
C ARG A 141 0.55 -12.26 -7.10
N LYS A 142 1.38 -11.36 -6.54
CA LYS A 142 2.13 -11.68 -5.33
C LYS A 142 1.22 -11.87 -4.11
N LEU A 143 0.19 -11.04 -3.96
CA LEU A 143 -0.79 -11.21 -2.90
C LEU A 143 -1.58 -12.51 -3.04
N ASN A 144 -2.00 -12.86 -4.27
CA ASN A 144 -2.62 -14.15 -4.55
C ASN A 144 -1.70 -15.32 -4.22
N GLN A 145 -0.41 -15.27 -4.57
CA GLN A 145 0.54 -16.34 -4.25
C GLN A 145 0.60 -16.60 -2.74
N ILE A 146 0.71 -15.54 -1.95
CA ILE A 146 0.72 -15.62 -0.48
C ILE A 146 -0.59 -16.25 0.03
N MET A 147 -1.74 -15.70 -0.38
CA MET A 147 -3.05 -16.15 0.11
C MET A 147 -3.41 -17.56 -0.35
N GLN A 148 -3.01 -17.94 -1.56
CA GLN A 148 -3.23 -19.27 -2.10
C GLN A 148 -2.39 -20.32 -1.37
N LYS A 149 -1.13 -20.01 -1.09
CA LYS A 149 -0.21 -20.90 -0.37
C LYS A 149 -0.65 -21.15 1.07
N GLU A 150 -1.06 -20.09 1.77
CA GLU A 150 -1.29 -20.16 3.22
C GLU A 150 -2.76 -20.47 3.59
N ALA A 151 -3.71 -20.14 2.71
CA ALA A 151 -5.14 -20.28 3.00
C ALA A 151 -5.97 -20.87 1.85
N ASN A 152 -5.35 -21.23 0.70
CA ASN A 152 -6.06 -21.71 -0.50
C ASN A 152 -7.11 -20.71 -1.02
N ILE A 153 -6.78 -19.41 -0.98
CA ILE A 153 -7.67 -18.31 -1.39
C ILE A 153 -7.08 -17.53 -2.55
N VAL A 154 -7.94 -17.23 -3.53
CA VAL A 154 -7.67 -16.30 -4.62
C VAL A 154 -8.33 -14.96 -4.30
N VAL A 155 -7.53 -13.89 -4.17
CA VAL A 155 -8.03 -12.53 -3.88
C VAL A 155 -8.43 -11.79 -5.16
N PHE A 156 -7.61 -11.92 -6.21
CA PHE A 156 -7.87 -11.37 -7.54
C PHE A 156 -8.04 -12.50 -8.54
N ASP A 157 -9.23 -12.69 -9.07
CA ASP A 157 -9.53 -13.76 -10.02
C ASP A 157 -9.13 -13.40 -11.46
N SER A 158 -9.34 -14.33 -12.40
CA SER A 158 -9.04 -14.12 -13.81
C SER A 158 -9.81 -12.94 -14.41
N LEU A 159 -11.07 -12.74 -14.00
CA LEU A 159 -11.91 -11.64 -14.47
C LEU A 159 -11.34 -10.28 -14.06
N TRP A 160 -10.78 -10.19 -12.85
CA TRP A 160 -10.09 -9.00 -12.39
C TRP A 160 -8.87 -8.68 -13.26
N PHE A 161 -8.05 -9.68 -13.61
CA PHE A 161 -6.90 -9.48 -14.49
C PHE A 161 -7.31 -9.08 -15.91
N GLU A 162 -8.33 -9.72 -16.49
CA GLU A 162 -8.88 -9.32 -17.79
C GLU A 162 -9.37 -7.88 -17.79
N PHE A 163 -10.03 -7.45 -16.70
CA PHE A 163 -10.46 -6.07 -16.54
C PHE A 163 -9.27 -5.11 -16.45
N LEU A 164 -8.22 -5.48 -15.70
CA LEU A 164 -7.00 -4.67 -15.58
C LEU A 164 -6.33 -4.47 -16.95
N HIS A 165 -6.18 -5.52 -17.74
CA HIS A 165 -5.58 -5.45 -19.09
C HIS A 165 -6.40 -4.57 -20.03
N LYS A 166 -7.72 -4.77 -20.08
CA LYS A 166 -8.63 -3.91 -20.85
C LYS A 166 -8.53 -2.44 -20.45
N ARG A 167 -8.41 -2.15 -19.15
CA ARG A 167 -8.24 -0.78 -18.64
C ARG A 167 -6.90 -0.17 -19.06
N ASN A 168 -5.83 -0.97 -19.10
CA ASN A 168 -4.49 -0.52 -19.44
C ASN A 168 -4.23 -0.46 -20.97
N GLY A 169 -5.16 -0.95 -21.78
CA GLY A 169 -5.03 -1.00 -23.24
C GLY A 169 -4.14 -2.13 -23.73
N GLU A 170 -4.03 -3.21 -22.95
CA GLU A 170 -3.33 -4.46 -23.29
C GLU A 170 -4.31 -5.49 -23.89
#